data_AF-A0A9W3C8S7-F1
#
_entry.id   AF-A0A9W3C8S7-F1
#
_cell.length_a   1.000
_cell.length_b   1.000
_cell.length_c   1.000
_cell.angle_alpha   90.00
_cell.angle_beta   90.00
_cell.angle_gamma   90.00
#
_symmetry.space_group_name_H-M   'P 1'
#
loop_
_entity.id
_entity.type
_entity.pdbx_description
1 polymer ?
#
loop_
_entity_poly.entity_id
_entity_poly.type
_entity_poly.pdbx_seq_one_letter_code
_entity_poly.pdbx_strand_id
1 'polypeptide(L)'
;MEIAFFSKASRCLKAYLPLELNSVVVETLEDYTTEPREKLKADNAIFYISYKCCTDPSLVRLAGDQLVVVRKTMDGKPEHMSLEVSLTKEQEEE
;
A
#
# COMPACT_ATOMS: atom_id res chain seq x y z
N MET A 1 -0.81 -0.83 -3.26
CA MET A 1 -0.78 0.59 -3.66
C MET A 1 -2.17 1.08 -4.08
N GLU A 2 -2.74 0.62 -5.20
CA GLU A 2 -4.00 1.15 -5.73
C GLU A 2 -5.19 1.00 -4.77
N ILE A 3 -5.36 -0.16 -4.15
CA ILE A 3 -6.42 -0.38 -3.13
C ILE A 3 -6.31 0.68 -2.03
N ALA A 4 -5.09 1.01 -1.60
CA ALA A 4 -4.88 2.01 -0.56
C ALA A 4 -5.25 3.42 -1.05
N PHE A 5 -4.83 3.78 -2.26
CA PHE A 5 -5.19 5.05 -2.90
C PHE A 5 -6.72 5.21 -3.00
N PHE A 6 -7.41 4.24 -3.59
CA PHE A 6 -8.85 4.31 -3.80
C PHE A 6 -9.67 4.19 -2.50
N SER A 7 -9.13 3.59 -1.44
CA SER A 7 -9.81 3.56 -0.13
C SER A 7 -10.04 4.95 0.47
N LYS A 8 -9.31 5.96 -0.01
CA LYS A 8 -9.30 7.34 0.54
C LYS A 8 -9.51 8.41 -0.52
N ALA A 9 -9.40 8.07 -1.79
CA ALA A 9 -9.72 8.97 -2.89
C ALA A 9 -11.18 9.44 -2.83
N SER A 10 -11.44 10.66 -3.31
CA SER A 10 -12.80 11.13 -3.47
C SER A 10 -13.51 10.28 -4.53
N ARG A 11 -14.82 10.03 -4.35
CA ARG A 11 -15.64 9.26 -5.31
C ARG A 11 -15.81 9.94 -6.68
N CYS A 12 -15.22 11.12 -6.87
CA CYS A 12 -15.35 11.95 -8.05
C CYS A 12 -14.13 11.91 -8.98
N LEU A 13 -13.22 10.95 -8.80
CA LEU A 13 -12.11 10.76 -9.74
C LEU A 13 -12.66 10.47 -11.13
N LYS A 14 -12.39 11.37 -12.08
CA LYS A 14 -12.87 11.29 -13.46
C LYS A 14 -11.99 10.43 -14.36
N ALA A 15 -10.78 10.10 -13.93
CA ALA A 15 -9.80 9.33 -14.67
C ALA A 15 -8.89 8.56 -13.72
N TYR A 16 -8.21 7.54 -14.26
CA TYR A 16 -7.12 6.87 -13.57
C TYR A 16 -5.96 7.86 -13.37
N LEU A 17 -5.37 7.86 -12.17
CA LEU A 17 -4.31 8.78 -11.81
C LEU A 17 -2.96 8.06 -11.81
N PRO A 18 -1.89 8.70 -12.30
CA PRO A 18 -0.57 8.07 -12.36
C PRO A 18 -0.02 7.88 -10.95
N LEU A 19 0.16 6.63 -10.54
CA LEU A 19 0.83 6.25 -9.29
C LEU A 19 2.20 5.65 -9.62
N GLU A 20 3.25 6.22 -9.04
CA GLU A 20 4.63 5.79 -9.20
C GLU A 20 5.10 5.10 -7.92
N LEU A 21 5.52 3.84 -8.02
CA LEU A 21 6.01 3.06 -6.89
C LEU A 21 7.45 3.48 -6.56
N ASN A 22 7.69 3.93 -5.33
CA ASN A 22 9.03 4.33 -4.87
C ASN A 22 9.76 3.16 -4.22
N SER A 23 9.15 2.57 -3.19
CA SER A 23 9.76 1.47 -2.43
C SER A 23 8.71 0.59 -1.76
N VAL A 24 9.09 -0.67 -1.49
CA VAL A 24 8.27 -1.63 -0.75
C VAL A 24 9.14 -2.36 0.26
N VAL A 25 8.71 -2.34 1.52
CA VAL A 25 9.28 -3.18 2.58
C VAL A 25 8.23 -4.21 2.97
N VAL A 26 8.64 -5.47 3.07
CA VAL A 26 7.76 -6.59 3.42
C VAL A 26 8.24 -7.22 4.72
N GLU A 27 7.36 -7.24 5.70
CA GLU A 27 7.54 -7.87 7.01
C GLU A 27 6.63 -9.10 7.11
N THR A 28 7.21 -10.21 7.54
CA THR A 28 6.56 -11.53 7.66
C THR A 28 6.86 -12.10 9.04
N LEU A 29 6.01 -13.00 9.53
CA LEU A 29 6.27 -13.68 10.81
C LEU A 29 7.35 -14.75 10.64
N GLU A 30 7.32 -15.46 9.52
CA GLU A 30 8.31 -16.48 9.19
C GLU A 30 9.60 -15.84 8.72
N ASP A 31 10.72 -16.39 9.20
CA ASP A 31 12.05 -16.00 8.74
C ASP A 31 12.30 -16.69 7.38
N TYR A 32 11.90 -16.03 6.30
CA TYR A 32 12.19 -16.48 4.93
C TYR A 32 13.67 -16.27 4.66
N THR A 33 14.47 -17.31 4.92
CA THR A 33 15.94 -17.26 4.95
C THR A 33 16.60 -17.48 3.59
N THR A 34 15.85 -17.90 2.56
CA THR A 34 16.46 -18.38 1.31
C THR A 34 16.43 -17.33 0.20
N GLU A 35 15.29 -16.68 -0.05
CA GLU A 35 15.17 -15.67 -1.12
C GLU A 35 14.14 -14.57 -0.79
N PRO A 36 14.44 -13.26 -0.99
CA PRO A 36 13.50 -12.16 -0.71
C PRO A 36 12.12 -12.29 -1.37
N ARG A 37 12.06 -12.92 -2.55
CA ARG A 37 10.81 -13.19 -3.30
C ARG A 37 9.88 -14.17 -2.59
N GLU A 38 10.38 -14.99 -1.68
CA GLU A 38 9.55 -15.95 -0.92
C GLU A 38 8.65 -15.23 0.09
N LYS A 39 9.09 -14.08 0.61
CA LYS A 39 8.27 -13.22 1.48
C LYS A 39 6.96 -12.77 0.79
N LEU A 40 6.95 -12.68 -0.54
CA LEU A 40 5.74 -12.34 -1.30
C LEU A 40 4.69 -13.47 -1.30
N LYS A 41 5.11 -14.71 -1.01
CA LYS A 41 4.23 -15.87 -0.91
C LYS A 41 3.74 -16.13 0.51
N ALA A 42 4.19 -15.35 1.49
CA ALA A 42 3.76 -15.50 2.88
C ALA A 42 2.25 -15.36 3.02
N ASP A 43 1.65 -16.20 3.86
CA ASP A 43 0.22 -16.13 4.17
C ASP A 43 -0.09 -14.80 4.83
N ASN A 44 0.63 -14.48 5.90
CA ASN A 44 0.50 -13.22 6.63
C ASN A 44 1.70 -12.33 6.34
N ALA A 45 1.44 -11.09 5.93
CA ALA A 45 2.49 -10.12 5.63
C ALA A 45 2.01 -8.69 5.88
N ILE A 46 2.94 -7.82 6.27
CA ILE A 46 2.74 -6.38 6.32
C ILE A 46 3.60 -5.75 5.23
N PHE A 47 2.96 -4.97 4.37
CA PHE A 47 3.59 -4.24 3.28
C PHE A 47 3.61 -2.76 3.64
N TYR A 48 4.80 -2.20 3.78
CA TYR A 48 5.02 -0.76 3.84
C TYR A 48 5.36 -0.29 2.43
N ILE A 49 4.47 0.49 1.82
CA ILE A 49 4.58 0.89 0.42
C ILE A 49 4.70 2.40 0.38
N SER A 50 5.83 2.89 -0.14
CA SER A 50 6.01 4.28 -0.52
C SER A 50 5.70 4.44 -2.00
N TYR A 51 4.87 5.41 -2.34
CA TYR A 51 4.54 5.73 -3.73
C TYR A 51 4.20 7.20 -3.87
N LYS A 52 4.27 7.71 -5.10
CA LYS A 52 3.92 9.07 -5.45
C LYS A 52 2.69 9.09 -6.36
N CYS A 53 1.72 9.94 -6.04
CA CYS A 53 0.64 10.26 -6.97
C CYS A 53 1.05 11.49 -7.81
N CYS A 54 1.38 11.25 -9.08
CA CYS A 54 1.91 12.22 -10.02
C CYS A 54 0.81 13.08 -10.67
N THR A 55 -0.09 13.60 -9.84
CA THR A 55 -1.16 14.50 -10.26
C THR A 55 -1.02 15.86 -9.58
N ASP A 56 -1.75 16.84 -10.09
CA ASP A 56 -1.76 18.18 -9.50
C ASP A 56 -2.42 18.14 -8.10
N PRO A 57 -1.76 18.62 -7.03
CA PRO A 57 -2.33 18.67 -5.69
C PRO A 57 -3.63 19.46 -5.56
N SER A 58 -3.89 20.39 -6.48
CA SER A 58 -5.16 21.13 -6.55
C SER A 58 -6.33 20.25 -7.01
N LEU A 59 -6.06 19.15 -7.71
CA LEU A 59 -7.07 18.23 -8.22
C LEU A 59 -7.39 17.10 -7.24
N VAL A 60 -6.39 16.65 -6.47
CA VAL A 60 -6.47 15.44 -5.65
C VAL A 60 -5.70 15.62 -4.35
N ARG A 61 -6.39 15.48 -3.21
CA ARG A 61 -5.78 15.59 -1.87
C ARG A 61 -4.67 14.57 -1.58
N LEU A 62 -4.63 13.48 -2.33
CA LEU A 62 -3.64 12.41 -2.21
C LEU A 62 -2.47 12.56 -3.21
N ALA A 63 -2.33 13.73 -3.85
CA ALA A 63 -1.19 14.02 -4.70
C ALA A 63 0.12 14.06 -3.90
N GLY A 64 1.23 13.78 -4.58
CA GLY A 64 2.56 13.77 -3.97
C GLY A 64 2.89 12.42 -3.32
N ASP A 65 3.89 12.43 -2.45
CA ASP A 65 4.42 11.23 -1.80
C ASP A 65 3.46 10.72 -0.72
N GLN A 66 3.29 9.42 -0.66
CA GLN A 66 2.38 8.72 0.23
C GLN A 66 3.08 7.49 0.80
N LEU A 67 2.89 7.27 2.10
CA LEU A 67 3.27 6.04 2.76
C LEU A 67 2.02 5.30 3.21
N VAL A 68 1.90 4.04 2.83
CA VAL A 68 0.78 3.18 3.23
C VAL A 68 1.27 1.89 3.84
N VAL A 69 0.51 1.41 4.81
CA VAL A 69 0.67 0.11 5.42
C VAL A 69 -0.51 -0.76 4.98
N VAL A 70 -0.20 -1.87 4.32
CA VAL A 70 -1.19 -2.88 3.93
C VAL A 70 -0.88 -4.16 4.68
N ARG A 71 -1.81 -4.64 5.49
CA ARG A 71 -1.69 -5.93 6.16
C ARG A 71 -2.53 -6.96 5.43
N LYS A 72 -1.88 -8.04 5.00
CA LYS A 72 -2.51 -9.23 4.45
C LYS A 72 -2.60 -10.28 5.55
N THR A 73 -3.79 -10.85 5.71
CA THR A 73 -4.01 -12.03 6.56
C THR A 73 -4.78 -13.11 5.82
N MET A 74 -4.41 -14.37 6.07
CA MET A 74 -5.09 -15.56 5.57
C MET A 74 -5.61 -16.36 6.77
N ASP A 75 -6.82 -16.92 6.68
CA ASP A 75 -7.45 -17.69 7.78
C ASP A 75 -7.26 -19.22 7.64
N GLY A 76 -6.40 -19.65 6.71
CA GLY A 76 -6.16 -21.06 6.38
C GLY A 76 -7.20 -21.69 5.45
N LYS A 77 -8.29 -20.98 5.10
CA LYS A 77 -9.22 -21.42 4.07
C LYS A 77 -8.69 -20.96 2.69
N PRO A 78 -8.70 -21.83 1.68
CA PRO A 78 -8.31 -21.45 0.33
C PRO A 78 -9.10 -20.22 -0.15
N GLU A 79 -8.42 -19.31 -0.86
CA GLU A 79 -9.00 -18.09 -1.48
C GLU A 79 -9.51 -17.01 -0.52
N HIS A 80 -9.52 -17.27 0.79
CA HIS A 80 -9.93 -16.30 1.79
C HIS A 80 -8.76 -15.40 2.18
N MET A 81 -8.82 -14.13 1.77
CA MET A 81 -7.81 -13.12 2.05
C MET A 81 -8.46 -11.87 2.63
N SER A 82 -7.94 -11.39 3.75
CA SER A 82 -8.29 -10.10 4.32
C SER A 82 -7.16 -9.10 4.09
N LEU A 83 -7.53 -7.90 3.64
CA LEU A 83 -6.62 -6.77 3.46
C LEU A 83 -7.05 -5.63 4.35
N GLU A 84 -6.20 -5.26 5.29
CA GLU A 84 -6.36 -4.05 6.10
C GLU A 84 -5.43 -2.97 5.54
N VAL A 85 -5.93 -1.74 5.45
CA VAL A 85 -5.18 -0.62 4.87
C VAL A 85 -5.15 0.54 5.85
N SER A 86 -3.96 1.06 6.11
CA SER A 86 -3.75 2.30 6.85
C SER A 86 -2.84 3.25 6.05
N LEU A 87 -3.11 4.55 6.14
CA LEU A 87 -2.21 5.59 5.66
C LEU A 87 -1.34 6.04 6.83
N THR A 88 -0.03 6.02 6.65
CA THR A 88 0.89 6.71 7.54
C THR A 88 1.00 8.14 7.04
N LYS A 89 0.49 9.09 7.82
CA LYS A 89 0.79 10.49 7.59
C LYS A 89 2.23 10.70 8.06
N GLU A 90 3.17 10.90 7.15
CA GLU A 90 4.37 11.64 7.52
C GLU A 90 3.97 13.12 7.56
N GLN A 91 4.09 13.71 8.75
CA GLN A 91 3.92 15.15 8.99
C GLN A 91 5.12 15.90 8.40
N GLU A 92 4.89 17.10 7.88
CA GLU A 92 5.68 18.29 8.21
C GLU A 92 4.83 19.53 7.85
N GLU A 93 4.14 20.09 8.86
CA GLU A 93 3.97 21.54 8.96
C GLU A 93 5.34 22.07 9.42
N GLU A 94 5.99 22.88 8.58
CA GLU A 94 7.09 23.76 8.97
C GLU A 94 6.55 25.17 9.23
#